data_AF-A0A498KAP9-F1
#
_entry.id   AF-A0A498KAP9-F1
#
_cell.length_a   1.000
_cell.length_b   1.000
_cell.length_c   1.000
_cell.angle_alpha   90.00
_cell.angle_beta   90.00
_cell.angle_gamma   90.00
#
_symmetry.space_group_name_H-M   'P 1'
#
loop_
_entity.id
_entity.type
_entity.pdbx_description
1 polymer ?
#
loop_
_entity_poly.entity_id
_entity_poly.type
_entity_poly.pdbx_seq_one_letter_code
_entity_poly.pdbx_strand_id
1 'polypeptide(L)'
;MIYADTAKVRETVDLINELINDEPGNIPAEDCRNNYNDVIQITLPQATEAFSKGAYKSVELGMVNIVANADSRETGFSGGSPFKDQSKAVHDLAYVAAAIARVLPS
;
A
#
# COMPACT_ATOMS: atom_id res chain seq x y z
N MET A 1 -4.98 4.58 -11.91
CA MET A 1 -3.74 4.38 -11.14
C MET A 1 -4.00 4.25 -9.65
N ILE A 2 -4.60 5.24 -8.96
CA ILE A 2 -5.05 5.06 -7.55
C ILE A 2 -5.91 3.79 -7.42
N TYR A 3 -6.85 3.55 -8.35
CA TYR A 3 -7.64 2.32 -8.38
C TYR A 3 -6.83 1.02 -8.61
N ALA A 4 -5.74 1.09 -9.38
CA ALA A 4 -4.87 -0.07 -9.59
C ALA A 4 -4.09 -0.38 -8.31
N ASP A 5 -3.64 0.67 -7.62
CA ASP A 5 -3.01 0.57 -6.31
C ASP A 5 -3.98 -0.01 -5.27
N THR A 6 -5.23 0.46 -5.23
CA THR A 6 -6.30 -0.12 -4.41
C THR A 6 -6.49 -1.61 -4.66
N ALA A 7 -6.52 -2.04 -5.93
CA ALA A 7 -6.69 -3.45 -6.27
C ALA A 7 -5.51 -4.30 -5.76
N LYS A 8 -4.28 -3.83 -5.97
CA LYS A 8 -3.08 -4.57 -5.57
C LYS A 8 -2.89 -4.62 -4.05
N VAL A 9 -3.23 -3.53 -3.35
CA VAL A 9 -3.26 -3.51 -1.88
C VAL A 9 -4.26 -4.53 -1.32
N ARG A 10 -5.45 -4.63 -1.90
CA ARG A 10 -6.46 -5.63 -1.47
C ARG A 10 -6.00 -7.06 -1.70
N GLU A 11 -5.46 -7.35 -2.88
CA GLU A 11 -4.87 -8.66 -3.20
C GLU A 11 -3.77 -9.03 -2.20
N THR A 12 -2.93 -8.07 -1.82
CA THR A 12 -1.87 -8.30 -0.81
C THR A 12 -2.48 -8.62 0.56
N VAL A 13 -3.54 -7.90 0.97
CA VAL A 13 -4.26 -8.18 2.23
C VAL A 13 -4.91 -9.57 2.22
N ASP A 14 -5.47 -10.01 1.09
CA ASP A 14 -6.07 -11.34 0.98
C ASP A 14 -5.01 -12.44 1.20
N LEU A 15 -3.83 -12.32 0.58
CA LEU A 15 -2.70 -13.24 0.80
C LEU A 15 -2.19 -13.22 2.25
N ILE A 16 -2.14 -12.04 2.87
CA ILE A 16 -1.77 -11.92 4.28
C ILE A 16 -2.80 -12.64 5.16
N ASN A 17 -4.09 -12.50 4.87
CA ASN A 17 -5.15 -13.18 5.62
C ASN A 17 -5.08 -14.70 5.45
N GLU A 18 -4.78 -15.20 4.25
CA GLU A 18 -4.51 -16.63 4.01
C GLU A 18 -3.35 -17.11 4.89
N LEU A 19 -2.23 -16.39 4.91
CA LEU A 19 -1.09 -16.76 5.77
C LEU A 19 -1.45 -16.75 7.26
N ILE A 20 -2.20 -15.76 7.74
CA ILE A 20 -2.65 -15.70 9.15
C ILE A 20 -3.54 -16.89 9.50
N ASN A 21 -4.38 -17.34 8.57
CA ASN A 21 -5.24 -18.51 8.78
C ASN A 21 -4.43 -19.81 8.81
N ASP A 22 -3.43 -19.94 7.93
CA ASP A 22 -2.56 -21.12 7.85
C ASP A 22 -1.55 -21.17 9.02
N GLU A 23 -1.11 -20.01 9.50
CA GLU A 23 -0.15 -19.83 10.59
C GLU A 23 -0.71 -18.91 11.70
N PRO A 24 -1.66 -19.38 12.53
CA PRO A 24 -2.22 -18.59 13.61
C PRO A 24 -1.13 -18.09 14.58
N GLY A 25 -1.13 -16.78 14.86
CA GLY A 25 -0.11 -16.13 15.70
C GLY A 25 1.15 -15.68 14.96
N ASN A 26 1.16 -15.70 13.62
CA ASN A 26 2.20 -15.05 12.82
C ASN A 26 2.13 -13.53 12.98
N ILE A 27 2.81 -13.01 14.02
CA ILE A 27 2.86 -11.59 14.38
C ILE A 27 3.30 -10.70 13.20
N PRO A 28 4.37 -11.04 12.44
CA PRO A 28 4.72 -10.26 11.25
C PRO A 28 3.59 -10.11 10.24
N ALA A 29 2.81 -11.17 9.99
CA ALA A 29 1.67 -11.11 9.07
C ALA A 29 0.52 -10.24 9.62
N GLU A 30 0.21 -10.36 10.91
CA GLU A 30 -0.81 -9.52 11.56
C GLU A 30 -0.46 -8.03 11.51
N ASP A 31 0.82 -7.69 11.76
CA ASP A 31 1.32 -6.32 11.63
C ASP A 31 1.22 -5.81 10.19
N CYS A 32 1.53 -6.66 9.20
CA CYS A 32 1.36 -6.31 7.79
C CYS A 32 -0.11 -6.03 7.44
N ARG A 33 -1.04 -6.88 7.92
CA ARG A 33 -2.48 -6.72 7.70
C ARG A 33 -2.98 -5.39 8.26
N ASN A 34 -2.60 -5.05 9.49
CA ASN A 34 -3.06 -3.82 10.15
C ASN A 34 -2.60 -2.58 9.38
N ASN A 35 -1.34 -2.57 8.94
CA ASN A 35 -0.77 -1.49 8.14
C ASN A 35 -1.45 -1.31 6.79
N TYR A 36 -1.69 -2.40 6.05
CA TYR A 36 -2.40 -2.31 4.77
C TYR A 36 -3.89 -1.96 4.95
N ASN A 37 -4.50 -2.35 6.06
CA ASN A 37 -5.86 -1.90 6.38
C ASN A 37 -5.92 -0.38 6.57
N ASP A 38 -4.94 0.24 7.23
CA ASP A 38 -4.87 1.71 7.33
C ASP A 38 -4.72 2.36 5.94
N VAL A 39 -3.94 1.76 5.05
CA VAL A 39 -3.84 2.22 3.65
C VAL A 39 -5.20 2.17 2.94
N ILE A 40 -5.95 1.08 3.10
CA ILE A 40 -7.28 0.90 2.47
C ILE A 40 -8.31 1.87 3.06
N GLN A 41 -8.33 2.02 4.38
CA GLN A 41 -9.39 2.76 5.08
C GLN A 41 -9.13 4.26 5.13
N ILE A 42 -7.87 4.69 5.06
CA ILE A 42 -7.47 6.09 5.27
C ILE A 42 -6.78 6.64 4.03
N THR A 43 -5.62 6.08 3.66
CA THR A 43 -4.73 6.72 2.68
C THR A 43 -5.32 6.74 1.27
N LEU A 44 -5.85 5.61 0.80
CA LEU A 44 -6.44 5.51 -0.55
C LEU A 44 -7.71 6.36 -0.70
N PRO A 45 -8.66 6.37 0.26
CA PRO A 45 -9.81 7.28 0.22
C PRO A 45 -9.40 8.76 0.20
N GLN A 46 -8.46 9.17 1.06
CA GLN A 46 -7.98 10.54 1.10
C GLN A 46 -7.28 10.96 -0.20
N ALA A 47 -6.44 10.09 -0.77
CA ALA A 47 -5.79 10.37 -2.05
C ALA A 47 -6.81 10.46 -3.21
N THR A 48 -7.85 9.62 -3.18
CA THR A 48 -8.94 9.66 -4.18
C THR A 48 -9.72 10.97 -4.10
N GLU A 49 -10.08 11.40 -2.89
CA GLU A 49 -10.77 12.67 -2.65
C GLU A 49 -9.88 13.88 -3.00
N ALA A 50 -8.61 13.84 -2.65
CA ALA A 50 -7.66 14.89 -3.01
C ALA A 50 -7.52 15.02 -4.53
N PHE A 51 -7.46 13.89 -5.25
CA PHE A 51 -7.39 13.87 -6.70
C PHE A 51 -8.63 14.51 -7.34
N SER A 52 -9.83 14.20 -6.85
CA SER A 52 -11.07 14.78 -7.39
C SER A 52 -11.20 16.29 -7.15
N LYS A 53 -10.51 16.81 -6.13
CA LYS A 53 -10.43 18.24 -5.80
C LYS A 53 -9.25 18.97 -6.45
N GLY A 54 -8.42 18.28 -7.24
CA GLY A 54 -7.20 18.84 -7.81
C GLY A 54 -6.07 19.09 -6.80
N ALA A 55 -6.18 18.56 -5.57
CA ALA A 55 -5.19 18.72 -4.52
C ALA A 55 -4.01 17.74 -4.69
N TYR A 56 -3.29 17.84 -5.82
CA TYR A 56 -2.31 16.83 -6.23
C TYR A 56 -1.12 16.70 -5.29
N LYS A 57 -0.77 17.74 -4.52
CA LYS A 57 0.27 17.63 -3.49
C LYS A 57 -0.12 16.66 -2.37
N SER A 58 -1.40 16.62 -2.01
CA SER A 58 -1.92 15.65 -1.03
C SER A 58 -1.98 14.24 -1.62
N VAL A 59 -2.25 14.10 -2.92
CA VAL A 59 -2.17 12.82 -3.62
C VAL A 59 -0.73 12.29 -3.60
N GLU A 60 0.26 13.13 -3.94
CA GLU A 60 1.68 12.78 -3.89
C GLU A 60 2.07 12.28 -2.50
N LEU A 61 1.70 13.02 -1.44
CA LEU A 61 2.01 12.63 -0.06
C LEU A 61 1.37 11.29 0.32
N GLY A 62 0.10 11.09 -0.04
CA GLY A 62 -0.59 9.82 0.20
C GLY A 62 0.11 8.65 -0.47
N MET A 63 0.54 8.81 -1.73
CA MET A 63 1.23 7.76 -2.47
C MET A 63 2.65 7.49 -1.92
N VAL A 64 3.38 8.52 -1.49
CA VAL A 64 4.68 8.35 -0.82
C VAL A 64 4.53 7.57 0.50
N ASN A 65 3.44 7.75 1.23
CA ASN A 65 3.17 6.95 2.43
C ASN A 65 2.92 5.49 2.10
N ILE A 66 2.24 5.17 0.99
CA ILE A 66 2.03 3.79 0.52
C ILE A 66 3.36 3.13 0.13
N VAL A 67 4.24 3.86 -0.56
CA VAL A 67 5.62 3.41 -0.89
C VAL A 67 6.37 3.01 0.39
N ALA A 68 6.42 3.90 1.38
CA ALA A 68 7.09 3.63 2.64
C ALA A 68 6.46 2.47 3.41
N ASN A 69 5.13 2.34 3.35
CA ASN A 69 4.42 1.21 3.94
C ASN A 69 4.88 -0.10 3.31
N ALA A 70 4.83 -0.21 1.98
CA ALA A 70 5.22 -1.40 1.24
C ALA A 70 6.68 -1.84 1.53
N ASP A 71 7.64 -0.91 1.51
CA ASP A 71 9.05 -1.22 1.79
C ASP A 71 9.26 -1.82 3.19
N SER A 72 8.54 -1.30 4.18
CA SER A 72 8.69 -1.75 5.57
C SER A 72 8.08 -3.13 5.86
N ARG A 73 7.37 -3.75 4.90
CA ARG A 73 6.79 -5.11 5.06
C ARG A 73 7.80 -6.22 4.79
N GLU A 74 8.93 -5.88 4.17
CA GLU A 74 9.98 -6.85 3.84
C GLU A 74 10.83 -7.25 5.05
N THR A 75 10.84 -6.45 6.13
CA THR A 75 11.81 -6.57 7.23
C THR A 75 11.32 -7.34 8.46
N GLY A 76 10.12 -7.94 8.42
CA GLY A 76 9.53 -8.69 9.54
C GLY A 76 9.66 -10.22 9.48
N PHE A 77 9.99 -10.77 8.31
CA PHE A 77 9.98 -12.21 8.05
C PHE A 77 11.40 -12.78 8.01
N SER A 78 11.62 -13.91 8.68
CA SER A 78 12.87 -14.66 8.57
C SER A 78 12.99 -15.25 7.17
N GLY A 79 13.94 -14.75 6.37
CA GLY A 79 14.11 -15.15 4.96
C GLY A 79 13.40 -14.25 3.94
N GLY A 80 12.74 -13.17 4.39
CA GLY A 80 12.01 -12.23 3.54
C GLY A 80 10.50 -12.47 3.52
N SER A 81 9.75 -11.45 3.10
CA SER A 81 8.29 -11.51 3.08
C SER A 81 7.78 -12.53 2.04
N PRO A 82 6.80 -13.39 2.39
CA PRO A 82 6.18 -14.29 1.42
C PRO A 82 5.32 -13.54 0.37
N PHE A 83 5.06 -12.24 0.58
CA PHE A 83 4.32 -11.37 -0.34
C PHE A 83 5.20 -10.29 -0.97
N LYS A 84 6.52 -10.52 -1.05
CA LYS A 84 7.50 -9.59 -1.59
C LYS A 84 7.15 -9.04 -2.98
N ASP A 85 6.71 -9.91 -3.88
CA ASP A 85 6.39 -9.49 -5.26
C ASP A 85 5.14 -8.59 -5.29
N GLN A 86 4.18 -8.85 -4.42
CA GLN A 86 2.95 -8.08 -4.28
C GLN A 86 3.22 -6.74 -3.59
N SER A 87 4.00 -6.72 -2.50
CA SER A 87 4.46 -5.50 -1.87
C SER A 87 5.29 -4.64 -2.83
N LYS A 88 6.13 -5.26 -3.66
CA LYS A 88 6.84 -4.55 -4.74
C LYS A 88 5.88 -3.96 -5.78
N ALA A 89 4.84 -4.68 -6.17
CA ALA A 89 3.86 -4.16 -7.12
C ALA A 89 3.07 -2.96 -6.56
N VAL A 90 2.69 -2.99 -5.26
CA VAL A 90 2.11 -1.83 -4.56
C VAL A 90 3.11 -0.66 -4.57
N HIS A 91 4.35 -0.91 -4.17
CA HIS A 91 5.41 0.10 -4.17
C HIS A 91 5.54 0.78 -5.55
N ASP A 92 5.72 -0.01 -6.61
CA ASP A 92 6.01 0.52 -7.95
C ASP A 92 4.81 1.32 -8.49
N LEU A 93 3.58 0.86 -8.25
CA LEU A 93 2.36 1.57 -8.63
C LEU A 93 2.21 2.90 -7.86
N ALA A 94 2.39 2.87 -6.55
CA ALA A 94 2.31 4.06 -5.69
C ALA A 94 3.42 5.07 -6.05
N TYR A 95 4.63 4.61 -6.36
CA TYR A 95 5.73 5.47 -6.77
C TYR A 95 5.42 6.21 -8.08
N VAL A 96 4.91 5.50 -9.10
CA VAL A 96 4.46 6.12 -10.36
C VAL A 96 3.30 7.08 -10.11
N ALA A 97 2.38 6.75 -9.19
CA ALA A 97 1.28 7.62 -8.83
C ALA A 97 1.74 8.92 -8.16
N ALA A 98 2.72 8.85 -7.26
CA ALA A 98 3.34 10.01 -6.65
C ALA A 98 4.03 10.89 -7.72
N ALA A 99 4.77 10.28 -8.64
CA ALA A 99 5.47 11.00 -9.70
C ALA A 99 4.49 11.74 -10.64
N ILE A 100 3.37 11.11 -11.00
CA ILE A 100 2.32 11.75 -11.81
C ILE A 100 1.66 12.89 -11.02
N ALA A 101 1.30 12.67 -9.76
CA ALA A 101 0.71 13.71 -8.93
C ALA A 101 1.61 14.95 -8.80
N ARG A 102 2.93 14.75 -8.71
CA ARG A 102 3.92 15.82 -8.64
C ARG A 102 3.96 16.72 -9.88
N VAL A 103 3.68 16.17 -11.07
CA VAL A 103 3.75 16.93 -12.33
C VAL A 103 2.41 17.54 -12.75
N LEU A 104 1.33 17.24 -12.03
CA LEU A 104 0.03 17.86 -12.28
C LEU A 104 -0.03 19.28 -11.69
N PRO A 105 -0.69 20.23 -12.37
CA PRO A 105 -0.78 21.62 -11.91
C PRO A 105 -1.61 21.70 -10.63
N SER A 106 -1.01 22.25 -9.57
CA SER A 106 -1.67 22.47 -8.27
C SER A 106 -2.63 23.66 -8.29
#